data_AF-A0A7K3Y6C2-F1
#
_entry.id   AF-A0A7K3Y6C2-F1
#
_cell.length_a   1.000
_cell.length_b   1.000
_cell.length_c   1.000
_cell.angle_alpha   90.00
_cell.angle_beta   90.00
_cell.angle_gamma   90.00
#
_symmetry.space_group_name_H-M   'P 1'
#
loop_
_entity.id
_entity.type
_entity.pdbx_description
1 polymer ?
#
loop_
_entity_poly.entity_id
_entity_poly.type
_entity_poly.pdbx_seq_one_letter_code
_entity_poly.pdbx_strand_id
1 'polypeptide(L)'
;LYFMALDRWADVERFGEDALPVLTEALSDPSIEMRANAVKAIAWIGGEGAIIPLIRAIGDDATVIRMRAERALVDIGDEAIPALMEAIAGAPPEVREGLQRIIDEIRQ
;
A
#
# COMPACT_ATOMS: atom_id res chain seq x y z
N LEU A 1 -14.16 -6.92 17.88
CA LEU A 1 -15.45 -6.27 17.54
C LEU A 1 -15.99 -5.43 18.72
N TYR A 2 -15.17 -4.56 19.32
CA TYR A 2 -15.57 -3.68 20.44
C TYR A 2 -15.41 -2.19 20.08
N PHE A 3 -14.51 -1.85 19.15
CA PHE A 3 -14.16 -0.48 18.82
C PHE A 3 -15.09 0.20 17.79
N MET A 4 -15.74 -0.57 16.90
CA MET A 4 -16.72 -0.01 15.94
C MET A 4 -18.00 0.48 16.61
N ALA A 5 -18.32 -0.01 17.82
CA ALA A 5 -19.55 0.34 18.53
C ALA A 5 -19.49 1.69 19.28
N LEU A 6 -18.32 2.33 19.34
CA LEU A 6 -18.10 3.54 20.14
C LEU A 6 -17.82 4.80 19.31
N ASP A 7 -17.94 4.75 17.98
CA ASP A 7 -17.69 5.88 17.07
C ASP A 7 -16.28 6.51 17.23
N ARG A 8 -15.34 5.71 17.75
CA ARG A 8 -13.94 6.09 18.02
C ARG A 8 -13.04 5.74 16.83
N TRP A 9 -13.40 6.23 15.64
CA TRP A 9 -12.68 5.98 14.39
C TRP A 9 -11.21 6.41 14.46
N ALA A 10 -10.94 7.55 15.11
CA ALA A 10 -9.60 8.08 15.29
C ALA A 10 -8.66 7.16 16.10
N ASP A 11 -9.18 6.32 17.00
CA ASP A 11 -8.36 5.38 17.74
C ASP A 11 -8.06 4.12 16.92
N VAL A 12 -9.02 3.65 16.11
CA VAL A 12 -8.83 2.52 15.19
C VAL A 12 -7.80 2.88 14.11
N GLU A 13 -7.90 4.10 13.59
CA GLU A 13 -6.96 4.67 12.62
C GLU A 13 -5.56 4.78 13.24
N ARG A 14 -5.43 5.33 14.46
CA ARG A 14 -4.16 5.43 15.18
C ARG A 14 -3.50 4.07 15.47
N PHE A 15 -4.27 3.07 15.92
CA PHE A 15 -3.72 1.72 16.11
C PHE A 15 -3.32 1.05 14.78
N GLY A 16 -4.00 1.39 13.69
CA GLY A 16 -3.65 0.96 12.33
C GLY A 16 -2.36 1.59 11.86
N GLU A 17 -2.24 2.91 11.95
CA GLU A 17 -1.04 3.65 11.57
C GLU A 17 0.19 3.26 12.42
N ASP A 18 0.01 3.06 13.73
CA ASP A 18 1.08 2.60 14.62
C ASP A 18 1.60 1.20 14.23
N ALA A 19 0.81 0.40 13.50
CA ALA A 19 1.23 -0.91 12.98
C ALA A 19 1.97 -0.82 11.64
N LEU A 20 1.91 0.30 10.91
CA LEU A 20 2.54 0.46 9.61
C LEU A 20 4.05 0.17 9.60
N PRO A 21 4.86 0.57 10.60
CA PRO A 21 6.29 0.25 10.63
C PRO A 21 6.55 -1.27 10.63
N VAL A 22 5.88 -2.00 11.52
CA VAL A 22 6.03 -3.46 11.64
C VAL A 22 5.52 -4.17 10.38
N LEU A 23 4.39 -3.72 9.82
CA LEU A 23 3.86 -4.28 8.57
C LEU A 23 4.79 -3.99 7.37
N THR A 24 5.43 -2.83 7.35
CA THR A 24 6.40 -2.46 6.32
C THR A 24 7.66 -3.32 6.40
N GLU A 25 8.11 -3.67 7.60
CA GLU A 25 9.19 -4.64 7.79
C GLU A 25 8.79 -6.03 7.24
N ALA A 26 7.56 -6.47 7.54
CA ALA A 26 7.02 -7.75 7.07
C ALA A 26 6.90 -7.87 5.54
N LEU A 27 6.97 -6.76 4.79
CA LEU A 27 7.11 -6.77 3.32
C LEU A 27 8.45 -7.37 2.84
N SER A 28 9.39 -7.64 3.74
CA SER A 28 10.68 -8.27 3.41
C SER A 28 10.75 -9.73 3.86
N ASP A 29 9.65 -10.29 4.36
CA ASP A 29 9.61 -11.65 4.89
C ASP A 29 9.85 -12.69 3.76
N PRO A 30 10.65 -13.75 4.02
CA PRO A 30 10.87 -14.80 3.02
C PRO A 30 9.57 -15.52 2.61
N SER A 31 8.54 -15.54 3.46
CA SER A 31 7.24 -16.13 3.17
C SER A 31 6.39 -15.17 2.34
N ILE A 32 6.03 -15.60 1.13
CA ILE A 32 5.06 -14.89 0.26
C ILE A 32 3.73 -14.67 0.99
N GLU A 33 3.29 -15.63 1.82
CA GLU A 33 2.06 -15.51 2.59
C GLU A 33 2.15 -14.37 3.62
N MET A 34 3.29 -14.25 4.30
CA MET A 34 3.51 -13.18 5.27
C MET A 34 3.49 -11.81 4.60
N ARG A 35 4.22 -11.67 3.48
CA ARG A 35 4.22 -10.42 2.70
C ARG A 35 2.83 -10.07 2.16
N ALA A 36 2.08 -11.06 1.66
CA ALA A 36 0.72 -10.84 1.17
C ALA A 36 -0.26 -10.42 2.27
N ASN A 37 -0.07 -10.93 3.49
CA ASN A 37 -0.85 -10.51 4.67
C ASN A 37 -0.46 -9.10 5.11
N ALA A 38 0.83 -8.75 5.06
CA ALA A 38 1.30 -7.40 5.34
C ALA A 38 0.69 -6.38 4.38
N VAL A 39 0.79 -6.61 3.06
CA VAL A 39 0.15 -5.73 2.06
C VAL A 39 -1.35 -5.61 2.27
N LYS A 40 -2.04 -6.70 2.59
CA LYS A 40 -3.48 -6.67 2.87
C LYS A 40 -3.79 -5.79 4.09
N ALA A 41 -3.02 -5.90 5.16
CA ALA A 41 -3.21 -5.11 6.37
C ALA A 41 -2.92 -3.62 6.10
N ILE A 42 -1.82 -3.31 5.40
CA ILE A 42 -1.45 -1.95 5.00
C ILE A 42 -2.56 -1.32 4.13
N ALA A 43 -3.08 -2.07 3.15
CA ALA A 43 -4.18 -1.62 2.30
C ALA A 43 -5.48 -1.37 3.09
N TRP A 44 -5.74 -2.17 4.13
CA TRP A 44 -6.89 -1.97 5.02
C TRP A 44 -6.74 -0.76 5.94
N ILE A 45 -5.50 -0.46 6.37
CA ILE A 45 -5.20 0.75 7.14
C ILE A 45 -5.41 1.98 6.24
N GLY A 46 -4.88 1.94 5.01
CA GLY A 46 -5.02 3.03 4.05
C GLY A 46 -4.33 4.31 4.51
N GLY A 47 -4.78 5.45 3.96
CA GLY A 47 -4.25 6.77 4.29
C GLY A 47 -2.85 7.03 3.75
N GLU A 48 -2.34 8.24 4.02
CA GLU A 48 -1.06 8.73 3.49
C GLU A 48 0.12 7.82 3.90
N GLY A 49 0.10 7.32 5.14
CA GLY A 49 1.14 6.44 5.68
C GLY A 49 1.26 5.09 4.95
N ALA A 50 0.18 4.61 4.32
CA ALA A 50 0.19 3.34 3.58
C ALA A 50 0.79 3.46 2.17
N ILE A 51 0.88 4.66 1.60
CA ILE A 51 1.27 4.88 0.20
C ILE A 51 2.68 4.36 -0.07
N ILE A 52 3.68 4.78 0.72
CA ILE A 52 5.09 4.39 0.50
C ILE A 52 5.30 2.87 0.66
N PRO A 53 4.79 2.20 1.71
CA PRO A 53 4.87 0.75 1.81
C PRO A 53 4.18 0.01 0.64
N LEU A 54 3.04 0.50 0.16
CA LEU A 54 2.34 -0.10 -0.99
C LEU A 54 3.14 0.09 -2.29
N ILE A 55 3.75 1.25 -2.52
CA ILE A 55 4.66 1.48 -3.65
C ILE A 55 5.82 0.48 -3.63
N ARG A 56 6.41 0.22 -2.45
CA ARG A 56 7.46 -0.80 -2.31
C ARG A 56 6.97 -2.19 -2.72
N ALA A 57 5.74 -2.54 -2.36
CA ALA A 57 5.13 -3.83 -2.70
C ALA A 57 4.81 -4.00 -4.21
N ILE A 58 4.79 -2.93 -5.00
CA ILE A 58 4.72 -3.03 -6.48
C ILE A 58 5.97 -3.71 -7.06
N GLY A 59 7.11 -3.64 -6.36
CA GLY A 59 8.35 -4.29 -6.76
C GLY A 59 8.48 -5.76 -6.32
N ASP A 60 7.45 -6.34 -5.68
CA ASP A 60 7.52 -7.71 -5.17
C ASP A 60 7.60 -8.76 -6.29
N ASP A 61 8.31 -9.86 -6.06
CA ASP A 61 8.46 -10.94 -7.05
C ASP A 61 7.14 -11.71 -7.27
N ALA A 62 6.26 -11.77 -6.26
CA ALA A 62 4.97 -12.43 -6.35
C ALA A 62 3.90 -11.53 -6.99
N THR A 63 3.32 -11.99 -8.11
CA THR A 63 2.26 -11.26 -8.84
C THR A 63 1.06 -10.90 -7.96
N VAL A 64 0.66 -11.77 -7.04
CA VAL A 64 -0.47 -11.52 -6.13
C VAL A 64 -0.23 -10.32 -5.21
N ILE A 65 1.02 -10.08 -4.82
CA ILE A 65 1.39 -8.97 -3.95
C ILE A 65 1.36 -7.67 -4.73
N ARG A 66 1.97 -7.66 -5.94
CA ARG A 66 1.94 -6.50 -6.84
C ARG A 66 0.52 -6.04 -7.15
N MET A 67 -0.36 -6.98 -7.54
CA MET A 67 -1.76 -6.65 -7.87
C MET A 67 -2.55 -6.09 -6.69
N ARG A 68 -2.30 -6.59 -5.47
CA ARG A 68 -2.96 -6.07 -4.27
C ARG A 68 -2.49 -4.68 -3.92
N ALA A 69 -1.19 -4.42 -4.04
CA ALA A 69 -0.62 -3.10 -3.82
C ALA A 69 -1.12 -2.09 -4.85
N GLU A 70 -1.18 -2.48 -6.13
CA GLU A 70 -1.73 -1.67 -7.23
C GLU A 70 -3.18 -1.31 -6.93
N ARG A 71 -4.02 -2.30 -6.58
CA ARG A 71 -5.42 -2.04 -6.25
C ARG A 71 -5.57 -1.11 -5.06
N ALA A 72 -4.78 -1.31 -4.00
CA ALA A 72 -4.84 -0.46 -2.82
C ALA A 72 -4.43 1.00 -3.12
N LEU A 73 -3.43 1.22 -3.96
CA LEU A 73 -3.01 2.56 -4.38
C LEU A 73 -4.09 3.25 -5.24
N VAL A 74 -4.77 2.49 -6.12
CA VAL A 74 -5.94 3.00 -6.85
C VAL A 74 -7.09 3.37 -5.92
N ASP A 75 -7.37 2.54 -4.92
CA ASP A 75 -8.43 2.79 -3.93
C ASP A 75 -8.10 4.00 -3.03
N ILE A 76 -6.82 4.30 -2.78
CA ILE A 76 -6.38 5.55 -2.10
C ILE A 76 -6.62 6.78 -2.98
N GLY A 77 -6.43 6.65 -4.31
CA GLY A 77 -6.78 7.70 -5.27
C GLY A 77 -5.74 8.83 -5.37
N ASP A 78 -6.21 10.06 -5.59
CA ASP A 78 -5.37 11.22 -5.94
C ASP A 78 -4.23 11.50 -4.95
N GLU A 79 -4.41 11.18 -3.68
CA GLU A 79 -3.40 11.32 -2.63
C GLU A 79 -2.13 10.51 -2.93
N ALA A 80 -2.23 9.39 -3.65
CA ALA A 80 -1.09 8.57 -4.04
C ALA A 80 -0.27 9.15 -5.20
N ILE A 81 -0.84 10.05 -6.01
CA ILE A 81 -0.24 10.52 -7.26
C ILE A 81 1.15 11.17 -7.06
N PRO A 82 1.36 12.09 -6.10
CA PRO A 82 2.68 12.70 -5.90
C PRO A 82 3.78 11.67 -5.63
N ALA A 83 3.51 10.72 -4.72
CA ALA A 83 4.45 9.67 -4.37
C ALA A 83 4.70 8.69 -5.53
N LEU A 84 3.66 8.36 -6.31
CA LEU A 84 3.78 7.52 -7.51
C LEU A 84 4.66 8.20 -8.58
N MET A 85 4.51 9.50 -8.78
CA MET A 85 5.34 10.27 -9.72
C MET A 85 6.81 10.30 -9.29
N GLU A 86 7.09 10.49 -8.00
CA GLU A 86 8.46 10.40 -7.47
C GLU A 86 9.05 8.99 -7.63
N ALA A 87 8.25 7.96 -7.35
CA ALA A 87 8.67 6.57 -7.49
C ALA A 87 9.06 6.22 -8.93
N ILE A 88 8.33 6.73 -9.94
CA ILE A 88 8.67 6.53 -11.37
C ILE A 88 10.08 7.06 -11.69
N ALA A 89 10.48 8.20 -11.12
CA ALA A 89 11.78 8.80 -11.40
C ALA A 89 12.96 7.93 -10.91
N GLY A 90 12.78 7.25 -9.78
CA GLY A 90 13.79 6.37 -9.16
C GLY A 90 13.70 4.90 -9.54
N ALA A 91 12.59 4.46 -10.13
CA ALA A 91 12.34 3.04 -10.41
C ALA A 91 13.00 2.54 -11.71
N PRO A 92 13.33 1.23 -11.78
CA PRO A 92 13.77 0.59 -13.02
C PRO A 92 12.61 0.50 -14.03
N PRO A 93 12.89 0.40 -15.35
CA PRO A 93 11.88 0.46 -16.41
C PRO A 93 10.68 -0.47 -16.20
N GLU A 94 10.92 -1.68 -15.69
CA GLU A 94 9.91 -2.72 -15.47
C GLU A 94 8.86 -2.29 -14.43
N VAL A 95 9.26 -1.47 -13.46
CA VAL A 95 8.37 -0.97 -12.40
C VAL A 95 7.66 0.30 -12.84
N ARG A 96 8.28 1.12 -13.71
CA ARG A 96 7.69 2.39 -14.20
C ARG A 96 6.36 2.18 -14.90
N GLU A 97 6.25 1.15 -15.75
CA GLU A 97 5.00 0.85 -16.46
C GLU A 97 3.87 0.48 -15.49
N GLY A 98 4.20 -0.23 -14.41
CA GLY A 98 3.26 -0.54 -13.33
C GLY A 98 2.75 0.71 -12.63
N LEU A 99 3.65 1.59 -12.23
CA LEU A 99 3.31 2.84 -11.55
C LEU A 99 2.53 3.80 -12.43
N GLN A 100 2.86 3.91 -13.72
CA GLN A 100 2.15 4.78 -14.66
C GLN A 100 0.70 4.32 -14.86
N ARG A 101 0.47 3.00 -14.97
CA ARG A 101 -0.89 2.44 -15.10
C ARG A 101 -1.76 2.77 -13.89
N ILE A 102 -1.20 2.72 -12.68
CA ILE A 102 -1.90 3.10 -11.45
C ILE A 102 -2.33 4.57 -11.53
N ILE A 103 -1.44 5.47 -11.94
CA ILE A 103 -1.77 6.89 -12.11
C ILE A 103 -2.87 7.09 -13.16
N ASP A 104 -2.82 6.36 -14.27
CA ASP A 104 -3.81 6.45 -15.34
C ASP A 104 -5.17 5.89 -14.92
N GLU A 105 -5.22 4.91 -14.03
CA GLU A 105 -6.46 4.36 -13.44
C GLU A 105 -7.06 5.31 -12.40
N ILE A 106 -6.23 5.94 -11.55
CA ILE A 106 -6.68 6.92 -10.56
C ILE A 106 -7.36 8.13 -11.24
N ARG A 107 -6.86 8.55 -12.40
CA ARG A 107 -7.33 9.74 -13.12
C ARG A 107 -8.56 9.51 -14.02
N GLN A 108 -9.03 8.27 -14.16
CA GLN A 108 -10.20 7.91 -14.98
C GLN A 108 -11.51 8.09 -14.21
#